data_AF-A0AAV4F454-F1
#
_entry.id   AF-A0AAV4F454-F1
#
_cell.length_a   1.000
_cell.length_b   1.000
_cell.length_c   1.000
_cell.angle_alpha   90.00
_cell.angle_beta   90.00
_cell.angle_gamma   90.00
#
_symmetry.space_group_name_H-M   'P 1'
#
loop_
_entity.id
_entity.type
_entity.pdbx_description
1 polymer ?
#
loop_
_entity_poly.entity_id
_entity_poly.type
_entity_poly.pdbx_seq_one_letter_code
_entity_poly.pdbx_strand_id
1 'polypeptide(L)'
;MPHCNQVLLVHIQRTNFQTLIWRNAVFQNPVIPKPEENGWQRNYVHELEVQWYKDDFIPDELTKIVADNIGSKPEDEEEGDEENYDSDFLVDTSEDEEDVVTDDENI
;
A
#
# COMPACT_ATOMS: atom_id res chain seq x y z
N MET A 1 -5.19 -21.72 -11.35
CA MET A 1 -5.15 -20.27 -11.04
C MET A 1 -3.75 -19.74 -11.29
N PRO A 2 -3.45 -19.23 -12.49
CA PRO A 2 -2.14 -18.67 -12.83
C PRO A 2 -1.84 -17.33 -12.14
N HIS A 3 -2.85 -16.47 -11.98
CA HIS A 3 -2.69 -15.07 -11.56
C HIS A 3 -2.37 -14.89 -10.07
N CYS A 4 -2.81 -15.80 -9.20
CA CYS A 4 -2.47 -15.75 -7.77
C CYS A 4 -0.98 -16.01 -7.51
N ASN A 5 -0.30 -16.74 -8.40
CA ASN A 5 1.12 -17.01 -8.27
C ASN A 5 1.95 -15.73 -8.43
N GLN A 6 1.60 -14.87 -9.39
CA GLN A 6 2.30 -13.60 -9.62
C GLN A 6 2.15 -12.65 -8.43
N VAL A 7 0.94 -12.50 -7.90
CA VAL A 7 0.70 -11.67 -6.71
C VAL A 7 1.52 -12.17 -5.51
N LEU A 8 1.57 -13.50 -5.31
CA LEU A 8 2.37 -14.10 -4.25
C LEU A 8 3.87 -13.86 -4.45
N LEU A 9 4.38 -13.96 -5.67
CA LEU A 9 5.79 -13.69 -5.98
C LEU A 9 6.16 -12.24 -5.67
N VAL A 10 5.33 -11.28 -6.10
CA VAL A 10 5.55 -9.85 -5.83
C VAL A 10 5.48 -9.56 -4.33
N HIS A 11 4.58 -10.21 -3.60
CA HIS A 11 4.53 -10.12 -2.15
C HIS A 11 5.81 -10.65 -1.48
N ILE A 12 6.29 -11.83 -1.89
CA ILE A 12 7.55 -12.41 -1.37
C ILE A 12 8.72 -11.46 -1.63
N GLN A 13 8.82 -10.88 -2.83
CA GLN A 13 9.87 -9.90 -3.18
C GLN A 13 9.83 -8.69 -2.24
N ARG A 14 8.64 -8.14 -2.00
CA ARG A 14 8.44 -6.99 -1.10
C ARG A 14 8.88 -7.30 0.33
N THR A 15 8.45 -8.43 0.88
CA THR A 15 8.80 -8.86 2.24
C THR A 15 10.30 -9.10 2.38
N ASN A 16 10.92 -9.72 1.38
CA ASN A 16 12.37 -9.94 1.36
C ASN A 16 13.14 -8.62 1.36
N PHE A 17 12.69 -7.64 0.59
CA PHE A 17 13.31 -6.32 0.52
C PHE A 17 13.20 -5.55 1.83
N GLN A 18 12.02 -5.53 2.47
CA GLN A 18 11.83 -4.93 3.79
C GLN A 18 12.75 -5.58 4.83
N THR A 19 12.81 -6.91 4.83
CA THR A 19 13.69 -7.67 5.73
C THR A 19 15.16 -7.35 5.49
N LEU A 20 15.57 -7.18 4.22
CA LEU A 20 16.93 -6.78 3.87
C LEU A 20 17.26 -5.37 4.38
N ILE A 21 16.34 -4.42 4.28
CA ILE A 21 16.53 -3.08 4.87
C ILE A 21 16.75 -3.17 6.37
N TRP A 22 15.87 -3.86 7.09
CA TRP A 22 15.96 -3.99 8.54
C TRP A 22 17.22 -4.72 8.99
N ARG A 23 17.58 -5.81 8.31
CA ARG A 23 18.83 -6.55 8.56
C ARG A 23 20.06 -5.65 8.45
N ASN A 24 20.02 -4.65 7.57
CA ASN A 24 21.15 -3.76 7.30
C ASN A 24 21.07 -2.41 8.03
N ALA A 25 20.04 -2.18 8.86
CA ALA A 25 19.80 -0.89 9.53
C ALA A 25 20.92 -0.49 10.52
N VAL A 26 21.71 -1.47 10.99
CA VAL A 26 22.82 -1.24 11.92
C VAL A 26 24.11 -0.75 11.25
N PHE A 27 24.22 -0.87 9.93
CA PHE A 27 25.40 -0.41 9.21
C PHE A 27 25.24 1.07 8.86
N GLN A 28 26.33 1.84 8.98
CA GLN A 28 26.31 3.28 8.69
C GLN A 28 26.04 3.58 7.21
N ASN A 29 26.53 2.73 6.30
CA ASN A 29 26.38 2.89 4.85
C ASN A 29 26.07 1.53 4.18
N PRO A 30 24.86 0.99 4.36
CA PRO A 30 24.50 -0.28 3.76
C PRO A 30 24.28 -0.13 2.26
N VAL A 31 24.75 -1.11 1.48
CA VAL A 31 24.41 -1.19 0.05
C VAL A 31 23.01 -1.79 -0.07
N ILE A 32 22.02 -0.92 -0.31
CA ILE A 32 20.62 -1.33 -0.46
C ILE A 32 20.27 -1.33 -1.97
N PRO A 33 19.68 -2.42 -2.49
CA PRO A 33 19.19 -2.46 -3.87
C PRO A 33 18.07 -1.44 -4.07
N LYS A 34 17.79 -1.13 -5.33
CA LYS A 34 16.66 -0.26 -5.69
C LYS A 34 15.33 -0.90 -5.27
N PRO A 35 14.35 -0.12 -4.79
CA PRO A 35 13.05 -0.67 -4.42
C PRO A 35 12.25 -1.14 -5.66
N GLU A 36 12.50 -0.55 -6.82
CA GLU A 36 11.96 -1.02 -8.09
C GLU A 36 12.34 -2.50 -8.33
N GLU A 37 11.41 -3.29 -8.87
CA GLU A 37 11.53 -4.76 -9.05
C GLU A 37 11.50 -5.60 -7.76
N ASN A 38 11.43 -4.96 -6.59
CA ASN A 38 11.29 -5.63 -5.29
C ASN A 38 9.89 -5.46 -4.71
N GLY A 39 8.86 -5.46 -5.57
CA GLY A 39 7.46 -5.28 -5.16
C GLY A 39 7.09 -3.86 -4.76
N TRP A 40 7.92 -2.89 -5.13
CA TRP A 40 7.64 -1.46 -5.03
C TRP A 40 7.82 -0.80 -6.39
N GLN A 41 7.12 0.32 -6.59
CA GLN A 41 7.27 1.19 -7.75
C GLN A 41 7.17 2.65 -7.30
N ARG A 42 7.48 3.58 -8.21
CA ARG A 42 7.29 5.00 -7.95
C ARG A 42 6.06 5.52 -8.68
N ASN A 43 5.22 6.27 -7.98
CA ASN A 43 4.08 6.94 -8.58
C ASN A 43 4.51 8.16 -9.41
N TYR A 44 3.56 8.83 -10.05
CA TYR A 44 3.79 10.04 -10.85
C TYR A 44 4.39 11.21 -10.05
N VAL A 45 4.26 11.19 -8.73
CA VAL A 45 4.78 12.20 -7.78
C VAL A 45 6.15 11.75 -7.21
N HIS A 46 6.73 10.67 -7.74
CA HIS A 46 7.98 10.05 -7.30
C HIS A 46 7.97 9.46 -5.88
N GLU A 47 6.81 9.27 -5.28
CA GLU A 47 6.65 8.59 -3.99
C GLU A 47 6.64 7.07 -4.18
N LEU A 48 7.01 6.36 -3.12
CA LEU A 48 7.06 4.91 -3.13
C LEU A 48 5.66 4.32 -2.91
N GLU A 49 5.21 3.49 -3.85
CA GLU A 49 3.93 2.79 -3.76
C GLU A 49 4.12 1.28 -3.91
N VAL A 50 3.21 0.51 -3.32
CA VAL A 50 3.25 -0.95 -3.39
C VAL A 50 2.86 -1.41 -4.79
N GLN A 51 3.74 -2.20 -5.41
CA GLN A 51 3.38 -2.94 -6.61
C GLN A 51 2.67 -4.23 -6.17
N TRP A 52 1.40 -4.39 -6.57
CA TRP A 52 0.59 -5.56 -6.18
C TRP A 52 0.73 -6.74 -7.13
N TYR A 53 0.97 -6.45 -8.41
CA TYR A 53 1.12 -7.43 -9.47
C TYR A 53 2.04 -6.88 -10.55
N LYS A 54 2.55 -7.77 -11.40
CA LYS A 54 3.36 -7.45 -12.57
C LYS A 54 2.51 -7.79 -13.80
N ASP A 55 2.50 -6.91 -14.80
CA ASP A 55 1.74 -7.02 -16.06
C ASP A 55 0.22 -6.76 -15.96
N ASP A 56 -0.47 -6.78 -17.10
CA ASP A 56 -1.92 -6.52 -17.18
C ASP A 56 -2.71 -7.61 -16.45
N PHE A 57 -3.26 -7.24 -15.30
CA PHE A 57 -4.07 -8.11 -14.44
C PHE A 57 -5.50 -8.29 -14.97
N ILE A 58 -5.94 -7.43 -15.90
CA ILE A 58 -7.31 -7.39 -16.39
C ILE A 58 -7.40 -8.22 -17.68
N PRO A 59 -8.21 -9.29 -17.72
CA PRO A 59 -8.52 -10.00 -18.96
C PRO A 59 -9.04 -9.06 -20.05
N ASP A 60 -8.60 -9.25 -21.29
CA ASP A 60 -9.00 -8.44 -22.46
C ASP A 60 -10.52 -8.40 -22.68
N GLU A 61 -11.24 -9.40 -22.17
CA GLU A 61 -12.69 -9.49 -22.25
C GLU A 61 -13.34 -8.43 -21.33
N LEU A 62 -12.76 -8.18 -20.16
CA LEU A 62 -13.24 -7.14 -19.24
C LEU A 62 -12.90 -5.74 -19.73
N THR A 63 -11.73 -5.54 -20.37
CA THR A 63 -11.38 -4.23 -20.94
C THR A 63 -12.35 -3.82 -22.05
N LYS A 64 -12.81 -4.78 -22.87
CA LYS A 64 -13.85 -4.55 -23.90
C LYS A 64 -15.19 -4.16 -23.28
N ILE A 65 -15.65 -4.89 -22.26
CA ILE A 65 -16.93 -4.60 -21.60
C ILE A 65 -16.93 -3.21 -20.97
N VAL A 66 -15.82 -2.79 -20.34
CA VAL A 66 -15.69 -1.45 -19.77
C VAL A 66 -15.74 -0.38 -20.88
N ALA A 67 -15.03 -0.59 -21.99
CA ALA A 67 -15.04 0.33 -23.13
C ALA A 67 -16.45 0.47 -23.75
N ASP A 68 -17.18 -0.64 -23.90
CA ASP A 68 -18.53 -0.65 -24.48
C ASP A 68 -19.57 0.04 -23.59
N ASN A 69 -19.43 -0.06 -22.26
CA ASN A 69 -20.33 0.61 -21.31
C ASN A 69 -20.07 2.11 -21.19
N ILE A 70 -18.82 2.56 -21.33
CA ILE A 70 -18.48 4.00 -21.30
C ILE A 70 -18.99 4.70 -22.58
N GLY A 71 -18.99 3.99 -23.72
CA GLY A 71 -19.48 4.53 -25.01
C GLY A 71 -21.01 4.53 -25.18
N SER A 72 -21.76 3.89 -24.29
CA SER A 72 -23.21 3.67 -24.44
C SER A 72 -24.08 4.56 -23.54
N LYS A 73 -23.54 5.65 -22.98
CA LYS A 73 -24.35 6.56 -22.14
C LYS A 73 -25.12 7.54 -23.04
N PRO A 74 -26.47 7.43 -23.18
CA PRO A 74 -27.25 8.55 -23.64
C PRO A 74 -27.09 9.69 -22.63
N GLU A 75 -26.76 10.88 -23.13
CA GLU A 75 -26.92 12.12 -22.38
C GLU A 75 -28.40 12.25 -22.07
N ASP A 76 -28.79 12.08 -20.80
CA ASP A 76 -29.94 12.78 -20.20
C ASP A 76 -29.93 12.65 -18.66
N GLU A 77 -29.92 13.83 -18.06
CA GLU A 77 -30.52 14.26 -16.79
C GLU A 77 -29.90 13.93 -15.42
N GLU A 78 -30.01 14.97 -14.59
CA GLU A 78 -29.47 15.25 -13.26
C GLU A 78 -30.08 14.38 -12.15
N GLU A 79 -29.32 14.16 -11.06
CA GLU A 79 -29.65 14.58 -9.68
C GLU A 79 -28.75 13.83 -8.69
N GLY A 80 -28.35 14.53 -7.62
CA GLY A 80 -27.23 14.15 -6.76
C GLY A 80 -27.51 13.06 -5.73
N ASP A 81 -26.41 12.62 -5.11
CA ASP A 81 -26.39 12.39 -3.66
C ASP A 81 -24.92 12.48 -3.21
N GLU A 82 -24.59 13.52 -2.45
CA GLU A 82 -23.33 13.61 -1.71
C GLU A 82 -23.41 12.61 -0.56
N GLU A 83 -22.95 11.37 -0.81
CA GLU A 83 -22.76 10.42 0.28
C GLU A 83 -21.58 10.88 1.15
N ASN A 84 -21.96 11.51 2.25
CA ASN A 84 -21.18 11.81 3.44
C ASN A 84 -20.43 10.56 3.92
N TYR A 85 -19.16 10.43 3.52
CA TYR A 85 -18.26 9.47 4.15
C TYR A 85 -17.92 9.99 5.54
N ASP A 86 -18.66 9.45 6.52
CA ASP A 86 -18.32 9.49 7.94
C ASP A 86 -16.94 8.85 8.11
N SER A 87 -15.92 9.68 7.97
CA SER A 87 -14.54 9.29 8.18
C SER A 87 -14.38 9.11 9.69
N ASP A 88 -14.62 7.89 10.15
CA ASP A 88 -14.12 7.34 11.41
C ASP A 88 -12.60 7.55 11.46
N PHE A 89 -12.22 8.75 11.86
CA PHE A 89 -10.87 9.15 12.22
C PHE A 89 -10.57 8.40 13.51
N LEU A 90 -9.93 7.25 13.36
CA LEU A 90 -9.33 6.50 14.46
C LEU A 90 -8.31 7.41 15.14
N VAL A 91 -8.77 8.17 16.13
CA VAL A 91 -7.91 8.82 17.12
C VAL A 91 -7.23 7.69 17.88
N ASP A 92 -5.97 7.44 17.55
CA ASP A 92 -5.07 6.66 18.38
C ASP A 92 -4.85 7.42 19.69
N THR A 93 -5.69 7.13 20.69
CA THR A 93 -5.44 7.51 22.09
C THR A 93 -4.55 6.44 22.71
N SER A 94 -3.27 6.40 22.31
CA SER A 94 -2.26 5.79 23.16
C SER A 94 -2.04 6.76 24.33
N GLU A 95 -2.75 6.48 25.42
CA GLU A 95 -2.50 7.09 26.72
C GLU A 95 -1.08 6.67 27.15
N ASP A 96 -0.16 7.64 27.16
CA ASP A 96 1.11 7.57 27.86
C ASP A 96 0.82 7.41 29.35
N GLU A 97 0.74 6.17 29.84
CA GLU A 97 0.91 5.90 31.26
C GLU A 97 2.40 5.98 31.59
N GLU A 98 2.86 7.19 31.90
CA GLU A 98 4.10 7.41 32.63
C GLU A 98 3.99 6.74 34.01
N ASP A 99 4.43 5.50 34.10
CA ASP A 99 4.59 4.82 35.39
C ASP A 99 5.85 5.39 36.07
N VAL A 100 5.68 6.49 36.80
CA VAL A 100 6.71 7.05 37.68
C VAL A 100 6.90 6.10 38.86
N VAL A 101 7.76 5.11 38.68
CA VAL A 101 8.29 4.33 39.80
C VAL A 101 9.25 5.25 40.55
N THR A 102 8.77 5.87 41.63
CA THR A 102 9.65 6.47 42.63
C THR A 102 10.33 5.33 43.39
N ASP A 103 11.51 4.94 42.95
CA ASP A 103 12.41 4.08 43.72
C ASP A 103 13.07 4.95 44.81
N ASP A 104 12.36 5.08 45.93
CA ASP A 104 12.89 5.63 47.17
C ASP A 104 13.59 4.50 47.93
N GLU A 105 14.76 4.06 47.46
CA GLU A 105 15.73 3.30 48.26
C GLU A 105 17.17 3.54 47.79
N ASN A 106 17.86 4.53 48.38
CA ASN A 106 19.22 4.39 48.94
C ASN A 106 19.83 5.75 49.33
N ILE A 107 19.96 6.00 50.64
CA ILE A 107 21.20 6.23 51.44
C ILE A 107 20.84 6.76 52.82
#